data_AF-A0A412VBV9-F1
#
_entry.id   AF-A0A412VBV9-F1
#
_cell.length_a   1.000
_cell.length_b   1.000
_cell.length_c   1.000
_cell.angle_alpha   90.00
_cell.angle_beta   90.00
_cell.angle_gamma   90.00
#
_symmetry.space_group_name_H-M   'P 1'
#
loop_
_entity.id
_entity.type
_entity.pdbx_description
1 polymer ?
#
loop_
_entity_poly.entity_id
_entity_poly.type
_entity_poly.pdbx_seq_one_letter_code
_entity_poly.pdbx_strand_id
1 'polypeptide(L)'
;VYKIHSEQNPFFLPAEGGKFELPFTCKKQVYLNECFIEEGYSSLKGLRFKKVNTGNVNYIDVKKDGDAVGFYKFTFEGEGPYNQKAKPECYFNIYPNDADLITGNPQEIFKQEFVQPQTLGEDYYRPSRSAFRSGTFDF
;
A
#
# COMPACT_ATOMS: atom_id res chain seq x y z
N VAL A 1 18.44 7.45 -0.53
CA VAL A 1 17.06 7.55 0.03
C VAL A 1 16.07 7.06 -1.02
N TYR A 2 15.10 6.22 -0.65
CA TYR A 2 14.05 5.80 -1.58
C TYR A 2 12.95 6.86 -1.68
N LYS A 3 12.41 7.05 -2.88
CA LYS A 3 11.23 7.87 -3.15
C LYS A 3 10.22 7.03 -3.92
N ILE A 4 9.03 6.89 -3.36
CA ILE A 4 7.94 6.13 -3.95
C ILE A 4 6.77 7.07 -4.19
N HIS A 5 6.20 7.01 -5.39
CA HIS A 5 5.09 7.86 -5.80
C HIS A 5 4.03 7.04 -6.52
N SER A 6 2.82 7.07 -5.98
CA SER A 6 1.61 6.52 -6.59
C SER A 6 0.83 7.62 -7.30
N GLU A 7 0.11 7.27 -8.37
CA GLU A 7 -0.71 8.23 -9.12
C GLU A 7 -1.83 8.85 -8.27
N GLN A 8 -2.30 8.12 -7.25
CA GLN A 8 -3.36 8.55 -6.36
C GLN A 8 -3.11 8.06 -4.93
N ASN A 9 -3.20 8.95 -3.94
CA ASN A 9 -3.13 8.58 -2.53
C ASN A 9 -3.80 9.63 -1.64
N PRO A 10 -4.89 9.29 -0.91
CA PRO A 10 -5.55 7.98 -0.84
C PRO A 10 -6.26 7.59 -2.14
N PHE A 11 -6.39 6.28 -2.39
CA PHE A 11 -7.29 5.74 -3.42
C PHE A 11 -8.69 5.56 -2.84
N PHE A 12 -9.69 6.20 -3.45
CA PHE A 12 -11.09 6.06 -3.04
C PHE A 12 -11.79 5.01 -3.89
N LEU A 13 -12.25 3.92 -3.26
CA LEU A 13 -13.01 2.87 -3.93
C LEU A 13 -14.48 3.28 -4.09
N PRO A 14 -15.18 2.84 -5.15
CA PRO A 14 -16.63 2.88 -5.22
C PRO A 14 -17.29 2.08 -4.10
N ALA A 15 -18.51 2.46 -3.72
CA ALA A 15 -19.27 1.75 -2.69
C ALA A 15 -19.63 0.33 -3.13
N GLU A 16 -19.86 0.14 -4.42
CA GLU A 16 -20.19 -1.12 -5.08
C GLU A 16 -19.02 -2.11 -5.11
N GLY A 17 -17.82 -1.65 -4.75
CA GLY A 17 -16.60 -2.45 -4.84
C GLY A 17 -16.08 -2.56 -6.27
N GLY A 18 -15.28 -3.59 -6.52
CA GLY A 18 -14.67 -3.85 -7.82
C GLY A 18 -13.18 -4.16 -7.72
N LYS A 19 -12.59 -4.49 -8.88
CA LYS A 19 -11.17 -4.80 -9.03
C LYS A 19 -10.45 -3.63 -9.65
N PHE A 20 -9.34 -3.24 -9.04
CA PHE A 20 -8.59 -2.04 -9.41
C PHE A 20 -7.10 -2.35 -9.50
N GLU A 21 -6.44 -1.58 -10.36
CA GLU A 21 -5.00 -1.48 -10.41
C GLU A 21 -4.61 -0.01 -10.17
N LEU A 22 -3.54 0.22 -9.42
CA LEU A 22 -3.00 1.56 -9.18
C LEU A 22 -1.48 1.54 -9.40
N PRO A 23 -1.00 2.14 -10.50
CA PRO A 23 0.43 2.27 -10.75
C PRO A 23 1.14 3.13 -9.71
N PHE A 24 2.40 2.78 -9.45
CA PHE A 24 3.32 3.58 -8.67
C PHE A 24 4.77 3.35 -9.13
N THR A 25 5.62 4.32 -8.84
CA THR A 25 7.04 4.27 -9.18
C THR A 25 7.91 4.22 -7.94
N CYS A 26 9.05 3.54 -8.03
CA CYS A 26 10.11 3.54 -7.04
C CYS A 26 11.39 4.08 -7.65
N LYS A 27 11.94 5.10 -7.00
CA LYS A 27 13.23 5.70 -7.32
C LYS A 27 14.13 5.69 -6.11
N LYS A 28 15.44 5.74 -6.35
CA LYS A 28 16.46 5.88 -5.31
C LYS A 28 17.34 7.09 -5.62
N GLN A 29 17.44 7.96 -4.63
CA GLN A 29 18.32 9.13 -4.65
C GLN A 29 19.65 8.79 -3.98
N VAL A 30 20.74 9.15 -4.64
CA VAL A 30 22.12 8.99 -4.16
C VAL A 30 22.66 10.35 -3.74
N TYR A 31 23.31 10.38 -2.59
CA TYR A 31 23.92 11.57 -2.01
C TYR A 31 25.39 11.27 -1.70
N LEU A 32 26.26 12.25 -1.91
CA LEU A 32 27.66 12.23 -1.52
C LEU A 32 27.95 13.50 -0.74
N ASN A 33 28.44 13.37 0.50
CA ASN A 33 28.70 14.51 1.39
C ASN A 33 27.49 15.45 1.50
N GLU A 34 26.29 14.87 1.67
CA GLU A 34 25.00 15.58 1.72
C GLU A 34 24.57 16.30 0.43
N CYS A 35 25.40 16.31 -0.62
CA CYS A 35 25.03 16.82 -1.93
C CYS A 35 24.28 15.74 -2.73
N PHE A 36 23.14 16.12 -3.31
CA PHE A 36 22.41 15.28 -4.25
C PHE A 36 23.27 15.04 -5.51
N ILE A 37 23.40 13.77 -5.91
CA ILE A 37 24.18 13.37 -7.09
C ILE A 37 23.24 12.96 -8.21
N GLU A 38 22.40 11.97 -7.96
CA GLU A 38 21.50 11.43 -8.97
C GLU A 38 20.24 10.81 -8.37
N GLU A 39 19.22 10.68 -9.21
CA GLU A 39 17.99 9.95 -8.94
C GLU A 39 17.72 9.01 -10.12
N GLY A 40 17.54 7.73 -9.83
CA GLY A 40 17.20 6.73 -10.83
C GLY A 40 16.08 5.81 -10.36
N TYR A 41 15.40 5.16 -11.30
CA TYR A 41 14.45 4.10 -11.00
C TYR A 41 15.15 2.92 -10.29
N SER A 42 14.48 2.35 -9.29
CA SER A 42 15.07 1.33 -8.42
C SER A 42 14.13 0.16 -8.16
N SER A 43 14.73 -1.01 -7.94
CA SER A 43 14.01 -2.22 -7.50
C SER A 43 13.45 -2.03 -6.08
N LEU A 44 12.32 -2.70 -5.78
CA LEU A 44 11.80 -2.83 -4.41
C LEU A 44 12.53 -3.92 -3.62
N LYS A 45 13.35 -4.75 -4.27
CA LYS A 45 14.01 -5.91 -3.68
C LYS A 45 14.72 -5.57 -2.38
N GLY A 46 14.41 -6.34 -1.34
CA GLY A 46 14.93 -6.16 0.00
C GLY A 46 14.22 -5.11 0.84
N LEU A 47 13.40 -4.22 0.25
CA LEU A 47 12.50 -3.36 1.04
C LEU A 47 11.45 -4.22 1.74
N ARG A 48 11.03 -3.76 2.92
CA ARG A 48 10.02 -4.45 3.70
C ARG A 48 8.65 -3.82 3.46
N PHE A 49 7.59 -4.58 3.68
CA PHE A 49 6.24 -4.07 3.61
C PHE A 49 5.38 -4.51 4.80
N LYS A 50 4.33 -3.73 5.07
CA LYS A 50 3.25 -4.08 5.98
C LYS A 50 1.93 -3.69 5.34
N LYS A 51 0.98 -4.62 5.34
CA LYS A 51 -0.41 -4.42 4.95
C LYS A 51 -1.28 -4.50 6.19
N VAL A 52 -2.16 -3.53 6.33
CA VAL A 52 -3.25 -3.52 7.32
C VAL A 52 -4.56 -3.38 6.59
N ASN A 53 -5.52 -4.23 6.95
CA ASN A 53 -6.85 -4.18 6.39
C ASN A 53 -7.86 -4.58 7.46
N THR A 54 -8.65 -3.61 7.92
CA THR A 54 -9.79 -3.80 8.83
C THR A 54 -11.14 -3.55 8.15
N GLY A 55 -11.12 -3.12 6.88
CA GLY A 55 -12.28 -2.78 6.08
C GLY A 55 -12.78 -3.92 5.19
N ASN A 56 -13.41 -3.54 4.08
CA ASN A 56 -14.10 -4.46 3.17
C ASN A 56 -13.34 -4.68 1.85
N VAL A 57 -12.01 -4.62 1.92
CA VAL A 57 -11.12 -4.96 0.81
C VAL A 57 -10.75 -6.45 0.94
N ASN A 58 -10.94 -7.26 -0.09
CA ASN A 58 -10.68 -8.70 -0.01
C ASN A 58 -9.18 -9.01 -0.08
N TYR A 59 -8.48 -8.38 -1.04
CA TYR A 59 -7.04 -8.49 -1.18
C TYR A 59 -6.40 -7.17 -1.60
N ILE A 60 -5.12 -7.02 -1.24
CA ILE A 60 -4.19 -6.02 -1.78
C ILE A 60 -2.88 -6.76 -1.99
N ASP A 61 -2.32 -6.59 -3.17
CA ASP A 61 -1.04 -7.16 -3.58
C ASP A 61 -0.25 -6.14 -4.42
N VAL A 62 1.07 -6.33 -4.52
CA VAL A 62 1.98 -5.49 -5.30
C VAL A 62 2.65 -6.35 -6.37
N LYS A 63 2.65 -5.87 -7.60
CA LYS A 63 3.26 -6.56 -8.74
C LYS A 63 4.14 -5.60 -9.54
N LYS A 64 5.08 -6.15 -10.30
CA LYS A 64 5.76 -5.38 -11.36
C LYS A 64 4.76 -4.91 -12.40
N ASP A 65 4.99 -3.71 -12.93
CA ASP A 65 4.22 -3.16 -14.03
C ASP A 65 5.08 -3.14 -15.30
N GLY A 66 5.14 -4.29 -15.97
CA GLY A 66 6.05 -4.56 -17.07
C GLY A 66 7.47 -4.93 -16.61
N ASP A 67 8.42 -4.85 -17.54
CA ASP A 67 9.81 -5.29 -17.34
C ASP A 67 10.73 -4.17 -16.84
N ALA A 68 10.29 -2.91 -16.91
CA ALA A 68 11.07 -1.76 -16.50
C ALA A 68 11.25 -1.72 -14.98
N VAL A 69 12.50 -1.60 -14.52
CA VAL A 69 12.81 -1.43 -13.09
C VAL A 69 12.16 -0.16 -12.58
N GLY A 70 11.60 -0.22 -11.37
CA GLY A 70 11.03 0.93 -10.70
C GLY A 70 9.57 1.20 -11.02
N PHE A 71 8.92 0.37 -11.83
CA PHE A 71 7.50 0.48 -12.17
C PHE A 71 6.72 -0.70 -11.58
N TYR A 72 5.71 -0.39 -10.79
CA TYR A 72 4.91 -1.36 -10.05
C TYR A 72 3.47 -0.93 -10.03
N LYS A 73 2.60 -1.84 -9.62
CA LYS A 73 1.19 -1.53 -9.35
C LYS A 73 0.67 -2.26 -8.15
N PHE A 74 -0.22 -1.59 -7.43
CA PHE A 74 -1.13 -2.26 -6.51
C PHE A 74 -2.23 -2.94 -7.32
N THR A 75 -2.59 -4.16 -6.95
CA THR A 75 -3.81 -4.83 -7.40
C THR A 75 -4.67 -5.12 -6.18
N PHE A 76 -5.92 -4.70 -6.20
CA PHE A 76 -6.80 -4.81 -5.03
C PHE A 76 -8.27 -4.92 -5.43
N GLU A 77 -9.07 -5.50 -4.54
CA GLU A 77 -10.50 -5.70 -4.74
C GLU A 77 -11.29 -5.23 -3.53
N GLY A 78 -12.14 -4.22 -3.73
CA GLY A 78 -13.19 -3.88 -2.77
C GLY A 78 -14.38 -4.79 -2.96
N GLU A 79 -14.96 -5.29 -1.87
CA GLU A 79 -16.24 -6.00 -1.96
C GLU A 79 -17.40 -5.00 -2.04
N GLY A 80 -18.63 -5.48 -2.23
CA GLY A 80 -19.82 -4.61 -2.35
C GLY A 80 -20.09 -3.71 -1.13
N PRO A 81 -21.24 -3.03 -1.11
CA PRO A 81 -21.61 -2.11 -0.05
C PRO A 81 -21.47 -2.72 1.35
N TYR A 82 -20.92 -1.94 2.29
CA TYR A 82 -20.67 -2.39 3.67
C TYR A 82 -20.80 -1.27 4.69
N ASN A 83 -21.03 -1.65 5.94
CA ASN A 83 -20.91 -0.78 7.10
C ASN A 83 -20.29 -1.54 8.28
N GLN A 84 -19.54 -0.81 9.11
CA GLN A 84 -18.84 -1.27 10.30
C GLN A 84 -18.97 -0.22 11.40
N LYS A 85 -19.10 -0.68 12.65
CA LYS A 85 -19.14 0.21 13.81
C LYS A 85 -17.81 0.92 14.04
N ALA A 86 -16.70 0.21 13.81
CA ALA A 86 -15.36 0.78 13.87
C ALA A 86 -15.01 1.46 12.53
N LYS A 87 -14.21 2.52 12.58
CA LYS A 87 -13.68 3.14 11.37
C LYS A 87 -12.73 2.15 10.67
N PRO A 88 -13.00 1.74 9.43
CA PRO A 88 -12.12 0.85 8.69
C PRO A 88 -10.81 1.55 8.32
N GLU A 89 -9.72 0.78 8.36
CA GLU A 89 -8.38 1.18 7.95
C GLU A 89 -7.86 0.17 6.94
N CYS A 90 -7.48 0.64 5.76
CA CYS A 90 -6.89 -0.21 4.74
C CYS A 90 -5.70 0.53 4.12
N TYR A 91 -4.49 0.01 4.34
CA TYR A 91 -3.28 0.64 3.84
C TYR A 91 -2.14 -0.36 3.62
N PHE A 92 -1.20 0.07 2.79
CA PHE A 92 0.03 -0.65 2.47
C PHE A 92 1.23 0.27 2.69
N ASN A 93 2.11 -0.10 3.61
CA ASN A 93 3.35 0.61 3.87
C ASN A 93 4.55 -0.11 3.25
N ILE A 94 5.53 0.67 2.81
CA ILE A 94 6.84 0.22 2.37
C ILE A 94 7.90 0.86 3.28
N TYR A 95 8.85 0.06 3.74
CA TYR A 95 9.87 0.42 4.72
C TYR A 95 11.27 0.10 4.22
N PRO A 96 12.31 0.71 4.82
CA PRO A 96 13.69 0.30 4.63
C PRO A 96 13.91 -1.19 4.93
N ASN A 97 14.99 -1.74 4.40
CA ASN A 97 15.31 -3.17 4.51
C ASN A 97 15.59 -3.63 5.95
N ASP A 98 16.07 -2.73 6.80
CA ASP A 98 16.44 -2.94 8.19
C ASP A 98 15.31 -2.61 9.19
N ALA A 99 14.15 -2.15 8.70
CA ALA A 99 13.03 -1.75 9.55
C ALA A 99 12.51 -2.91 10.40
N ASP A 100 12.41 -2.74 11.72
CA ASP A 100 11.76 -3.70 12.61
C ASP A 100 10.23 -3.53 12.59
N LEU A 101 9.55 -4.41 11.86
CA LEU A 101 8.09 -4.38 11.72
C LEU A 101 7.32 -5.12 12.84
N ILE A 102 8.02 -5.78 13.78
CA ILE A 102 7.41 -6.60 14.81
C ILE A 102 7.31 -5.81 16.11
N THR A 103 8.43 -5.26 16.58
CA THR A 103 8.50 -4.58 17.88
C THR A 103 8.77 -3.09 17.80
N GLY A 104 9.22 -2.60 16.64
CA GLY A 104 9.52 -1.20 16.41
C GLY A 104 8.34 -0.38 15.87
N ASN A 105 8.58 0.93 15.80
CA ASN A 105 7.76 1.89 15.05
C ASN A 105 8.63 2.57 13.97
N PRO A 106 9.08 1.82 12.96
CA PRO A 106 9.97 2.36 11.93
C PRO A 106 9.22 3.39 11.08
N GLN A 107 9.95 4.41 10.64
CA GLN A 107 9.44 5.37 9.67
C GLN A 107 9.25 4.67 8.31
N GLU A 108 8.05 4.75 7.73
CA GLU A 108 7.82 4.28 6.38
C GLU A 108 8.51 5.17 5.34
N ILE A 109 8.94 4.55 4.25
CA ILE A 109 9.30 5.26 3.01
C ILE A 109 8.03 5.79 2.35
N PHE A 110 6.95 5.00 2.42
CA PHE A 110 5.69 5.26 1.72
C PHE A 110 4.52 4.55 2.39
N LYS A 111 3.35 5.19 2.35
CA LYS A 111 2.06 4.64 2.78
C LYS A 111 1.05 4.87 1.66
N GLN A 112 0.44 3.81 1.13
CA GLN A 112 -0.75 3.91 0.27
C GLN A 112 -2.00 3.65 1.10
N GLU A 113 -2.97 4.55 1.05
CA GLU A 113 -4.28 4.36 1.68
C GLU A 113 -5.35 3.95 0.66
N PHE A 114 -6.22 3.03 1.06
CA PHE A 114 -7.36 2.53 0.29
C PHE A 114 -8.62 2.79 1.11
N VAL A 115 -9.48 3.68 0.62
CA VAL A 115 -10.67 4.15 1.36
C VAL A 115 -11.90 3.73 0.59
N GLN A 116 -12.64 2.76 1.14
CA GLN A 116 -13.96 2.42 0.63
C GLN A 116 -15.03 3.08 1.51
N PRO A 117 -15.95 3.89 0.94
CA PRO A 117 -16.99 4.54 1.70
C PRO A 117 -17.94 3.51 2.32
N GLN A 118 -18.42 3.82 3.53
CA GLN A 118 -19.42 3.00 4.20
C GLN A 118 -20.83 3.36 3.70
N THR A 119 -21.65 2.34 3.46
CA THR A 119 -23.04 2.48 3.03
C THR A 119 -23.96 2.39 4.23
N LEU A 120 -24.86 3.36 4.40
CA LEU A 120 -25.80 3.37 5.54
C LEU A 120 -26.82 2.22 5.43
N GLY A 121 -27.16 1.63 6.57
CA GLY A 121 -28.15 0.56 6.69
C GLY A 121 -27.61 -0.67 7.41
N GLU A 122 -28.48 -1.32 8.21
CA GLU A 122 -28.13 -2.55 8.94
C GLU A 122 -27.92 -3.74 8.00
N ASP A 123 -28.55 -3.74 6.81
CA ASP A 123 -28.42 -4.80 5.81
C ASP A 123 -26.99 -4.93 5.24
N TYR A 124 -26.21 -3.86 5.33
CA TYR A 124 -24.81 -3.82 4.90
C TYR A 124 -23.83 -4.06 6.05
N TYR A 125 -24.33 -4.31 7.27
CA TYR A 125 -23.47 -4.53 8.41
C TYR A 125 -22.59 -5.76 8.20
N ARG A 126 -21.28 -5.54 8.33
CA ARG A 126 -20.29 -6.60 8.34
C ARG A 126 -19.48 -6.51 9.62
N PRO A 127 -19.22 -7.64 10.30
CA PRO A 127 -18.29 -7.63 11.42
C PRO A 127 -16.90 -7.20 10.95
N SER A 128 -16.19 -6.44 11.77
CA SER A 128 -14.80 -6.06 11.49
C SER A 128 -13.93 -7.30 11.34
N ARG A 129 -13.14 -7.35 10.26
CA ARG A 129 -12.16 -8.42 10.01
C ARG A 129 -10.79 -7.77 9.94
N SER A 130 -9.85 -8.26 10.73
CA SER A 130 -8.49 -7.70 10.72
C SER A 130 -7.54 -8.66 10.03
N ALA A 131 -6.94 -8.21 8.93
CA ALA A 131 -5.89 -8.92 8.21
C ALA A 131 -4.60 -8.09 8.22
N PHE A 132 -3.57 -8.68 8.81
CA PHE A 132 -2.24 -8.09 8.89
C PHE A 132 -1.25 -8.98 8.16
N ARG A 133 -0.43 -8.41 7.29
CA ARG A 133 0.66 -9.14 6.62
C ARG A 133 1.88 -8.25 6.54
N SER A 134 3.05 -8.80 6.83
CA SER A 134 4.33 -8.16 6.56
C SER A 134 5.23 -9.09 5.76
N GLY A 135 6.26 -8.53 5.15
CA GLY A 135 7.21 -9.30 4.36
C GLY A 135 8.33 -8.45 3.79
N THR A 136 9.08 -9.07 2.89
CA THR A 136 10.18 -8.44 2.15
C THR A 136 9.95 -8.71 0.67
N PHE A 137 10.15 -7.69 -0.17
CA PHE A 137 10.08 -7.87 -1.61
C PHE A 137 11.30 -8.64 -2.12
N ASP A 138 11.06 -9.59 -3.02
CA ASP A 138 12.10 -10.38 -3.69
C ASP A 138 12.47 -9.84 -5.08
N PHE A 139 11.79 -8.78 -5.55
CA PHE A 139 11.90 -8.23 -6.90
C PHE A 139 12.08 -6.71 -7.01
#